data_AF-A0A1L9P8T3-F1
#
_entry.id   AF-A0A1L9P8T3-F1
#
_cell.length_a   1.000
_cell.length_b   1.000
_cell.length_c   1.000
_cell.angle_alpha   90.00
_cell.angle_beta   90.00
_cell.angle_gamma   90.00
#
_symmetry.space_group_name_H-M   'P 1'
#
loop_
_entity.id
_entity.type
_entity.pdbx_description
1 polymer ?
#
loop_
_entity_poly.entity_id
_entity_poly.type
_entity_poly.pdbx_seq_one_letter_code
_entity_poly.pdbx_strand_id
1 'polypeptide(L)'
;MRVPLEILRFILQEMVAVSPVEDLVRARLVDPIFASEIMPLLLDSPCVANSDFIYDHWSRFPYTHHFLRQRIGQHHQHPCLFSTFIHEILQMPSISHIAKEEKDELITGLIDVITWSRHQPHNLFSPRRLNEGPYTRRRETIETDLHIALTALSIIRNDIAEINRVLDQVSTPGGPNFVCQYSFRFGILPIEIAVNARNRPMLFPDWYTNPRRPFVLAARYANKGFFEAWFEGEKNSSRPWTAQGCLDAALCSAIKARNLDMLEYLGTVGIDQIAFADILGEAIKTGEEELVRWCLRHEDFHVHGSGRYKGPLWIALHDCPRATRLVILKMLLERGFDPNDAFSENRESLLQCAVRTQGVEYVKLLVQYGAYMDVDSSTSAWVEKQRSPLSLAAFKDSDTMQFLLQKGAIRRWTWRGKEYVVEHDVQTVRHIEDVFKDLGFGEPDVQEKHTEYYIMVNG
;
A
#
# COMPACT_ATOMS: atom_id res chain seq x y z
N MET A 1 -16.93 49.89 -23.75
CA MET A 1 -15.82 50.50 -22.98
C MET A 1 -14.94 49.38 -22.46
N ARG A 2 -13.64 49.38 -22.76
CA ARG A 2 -12.69 48.50 -22.06
C ARG A 2 -12.37 49.16 -20.72
N VAL A 3 -12.55 48.43 -19.62
CA VAL A 3 -12.10 48.87 -18.30
C VAL A 3 -10.58 49.04 -18.36
N PRO A 4 -10.02 50.18 -17.92
CA PRO A 4 -8.57 50.34 -17.80
C PRO A 4 -7.95 49.21 -16.97
N LEU A 5 -6.77 48.74 -17.38
CA LEU A 5 -6.12 47.58 -16.77
C LEU A 5 -5.83 47.78 -15.28
N GLU A 6 -5.57 49.04 -14.89
CA GLU A 6 -5.34 49.45 -13.51
C GLU A 6 -6.59 49.27 -12.65
N ILE A 7 -7.75 49.69 -13.17
CA ILE A 7 -9.04 49.53 -12.48
C ILE A 7 -9.39 48.05 -12.38
N LEU A 8 -9.15 47.29 -13.45
CA LEU A 8 -9.37 45.84 -13.45
C LEU A 8 -8.49 45.14 -12.40
N ARG A 9 -7.21 45.53 -12.28
CA ARG A 9 -6.29 44.97 -11.29
C ARG A 9 -6.75 45.26 -9.86
N PHE A 10 -7.24 46.47 -9.57
CA PHE A 10 -7.84 46.78 -8.27
C PHE A 10 -9.07 45.92 -7.96
N ILE A 11 -9.94 45.70 -8.94
CA ILE A 11 -11.10 44.81 -8.78
C ILE A 11 -10.63 43.38 -8.48
N LEU A 12 -9.62 42.88 -9.20
CA LEU A 12 -9.07 41.54 -8.99
C LEU A 12 -8.39 41.41 -7.61
N GLN A 13 -7.73 42.46 -7.11
CA GLN A 13 -7.14 42.49 -5.76
C GLN A 13 -8.20 42.29 -4.68
N GLU A 14 -9.27 43.08 -4.72
CA GLU A 14 -10.39 42.94 -3.78
C GLU A 14 -11.09 41.59 -3.94
N MET A 15 -11.25 41.11 -5.17
CA MET A 15 -11.83 39.80 -5.46
C MET A 15 -11.00 38.67 -4.81
N VAL A 16 -9.67 38.74 -4.90
CA VAL A 16 -8.76 37.75 -4.30
C VAL A 16 -8.83 37.74 -2.77
N ALA A 17 -9.13 38.88 -2.14
CA ALA A 17 -9.24 38.98 -0.69
C ALA A 17 -10.51 38.32 -0.14
N VAL A 18 -11.60 38.28 -0.93
CA VAL A 18 -12.93 37.87 -0.46
C VAL A 18 -13.38 36.51 -1.01
N SER A 19 -12.91 36.13 -2.21
CA SER A 19 -13.42 34.94 -2.91
C SER A 19 -12.70 33.65 -2.49
N PRO A 20 -13.37 32.49 -2.54
CA PRO A 20 -12.72 31.20 -2.35
C PRO A 20 -11.61 30.96 -3.37
N VAL A 21 -10.50 30.35 -2.92
CA VAL A 21 -9.32 30.05 -3.76
C VAL A 21 -9.68 29.17 -4.97
N GLU A 22 -10.63 28.25 -4.82
CA GLU A 22 -11.13 27.42 -5.92
C GLU A 22 -11.74 28.25 -7.05
N ASP A 23 -12.60 29.22 -6.70
CA ASP A 23 -13.26 30.08 -7.67
C ASP A 23 -12.27 31.02 -8.35
N LEU A 24 -11.29 31.55 -7.60
CA LEU A 24 -10.20 32.35 -8.15
C LEU A 24 -9.34 31.54 -9.12
N VAL A 25 -9.05 30.29 -8.78
CA VAL A 25 -8.30 29.38 -9.65
C VAL A 25 -9.06 29.09 -10.94
N ARG A 26 -10.39 28.91 -10.88
CA ARG A 26 -11.26 28.70 -12.05
C ARG A 26 -11.42 29.98 -12.88
N ALA A 27 -11.50 31.15 -12.26
CA ALA A 27 -11.64 32.44 -12.94
C ALA A 27 -10.51 32.71 -13.94
N ARG A 28 -9.31 32.15 -13.72
CA ARG A 28 -8.19 32.21 -14.66
C ARG A 28 -8.48 31.56 -16.01
N LEU A 29 -9.41 30.63 -16.08
CA LEU A 29 -9.80 29.96 -17.33
C LEU A 29 -10.74 30.81 -18.19
N VAL A 30 -11.27 31.90 -17.64
CA VAL A 30 -12.25 32.76 -18.30
C VAL A 30 -11.59 33.72 -19.27
N ASP A 31 -10.43 34.28 -18.93
CA ASP A 31 -9.75 35.30 -19.72
C ASP A 31 -8.21 35.27 -19.52
N PRO A 32 -7.39 35.52 -20.56
CA PRO A 32 -5.93 35.58 -20.43
C PRO A 32 -5.42 36.64 -19.43
N ILE A 33 -6.10 37.78 -19.29
CA ILE A 33 -5.75 38.83 -18.32
C ILE A 33 -6.01 38.33 -16.90
N PHE A 34 -7.09 37.56 -16.70
CA PHE A 34 -7.37 36.94 -15.41
C PHE A 34 -6.31 35.89 -15.09
N ALA A 35 -5.87 35.11 -16.08
CA ALA A 35 -4.78 34.16 -15.90
C ALA A 35 -3.47 34.85 -15.47
N SER A 36 -3.13 36.01 -16.06
CA SER A 36 -1.89 36.73 -15.74
C SER A 36 -1.93 37.51 -14.43
N GLU A 37 -3.07 38.11 -14.07
CA GLU A 37 -3.16 38.97 -12.88
C GLU A 37 -3.65 38.24 -11.62
N ILE A 38 -4.55 37.25 -11.72
CA ILE A 38 -5.09 36.58 -10.53
C ILE A 38 -4.00 35.77 -9.82
N MET A 39 -3.10 35.09 -10.54
CA MET A 39 -2.11 34.23 -9.87
C MET A 39 -1.11 34.98 -9.00
N PRO A 40 -0.44 36.04 -9.47
CA PRO A 40 0.45 36.82 -8.60
C PRO A 40 -0.28 37.36 -7.37
N LEU A 41 -1.47 37.95 -7.58
CA LEU A 41 -2.29 38.49 -6.50
C LEU A 41 -2.75 37.43 -5.50
N LEU A 42 -3.16 36.27 -6.01
CA LEU A 42 -3.58 35.12 -5.21
C LEU A 42 -2.41 34.63 -4.39
N LEU A 43 -1.26 34.38 -5.04
CA LEU A 43 -0.05 33.93 -4.36
C LEU A 43 0.27 34.88 -3.22
N ASP A 44 0.36 36.20 -3.48
CA ASP A 44 0.66 37.24 -2.50
C ASP A 44 -0.34 37.35 -1.32
N SER A 45 -1.55 36.80 -1.47
CA SER A 45 -2.63 36.90 -0.49
C SER A 45 -2.52 35.88 0.66
N PRO A 46 -2.83 36.29 1.91
CA PRO A 46 -2.87 35.38 3.06
C PRO A 46 -4.01 34.34 2.98
N CYS A 47 -5.01 34.53 2.10
CA CYS A 47 -6.12 33.58 1.94
C CYS A 47 -5.65 32.20 1.47
N VAL A 48 -4.57 32.16 0.69
CA VAL A 48 -3.96 30.93 0.14
C VAL A 48 -3.34 30.07 1.23
N ALA A 49 -2.75 30.67 2.25
CA ALA A 49 -2.13 29.93 3.36
C ALA A 49 -3.14 29.14 4.21
N ASN A 50 -4.43 29.52 4.14
CA ASN A 50 -5.52 28.91 4.89
C ASN A 50 -6.40 27.97 4.05
N SER A 51 -6.10 27.83 2.76
CA SER A 51 -6.92 27.08 1.82
C SER A 51 -6.34 25.68 1.58
N ASP A 52 -7.05 24.67 2.06
CA ASP A 52 -6.69 23.26 1.84
C ASP A 52 -6.73 22.87 0.35
N PHE A 53 -7.51 23.60 -0.46
CA PHE A 53 -7.65 23.37 -1.91
C PHE A 53 -6.31 23.26 -2.66
N ILE A 54 -5.32 24.10 -2.33
CA ILE A 54 -4.00 24.07 -3.00
C ILE A 54 -3.21 22.83 -2.59
N TYR A 55 -3.31 22.43 -1.32
CA TYR A 55 -2.63 21.25 -0.80
C TYR A 55 -3.24 19.96 -1.38
N ASP A 56 -4.55 19.93 -1.56
CA ASP A 56 -5.27 18.82 -2.18
C ASP A 56 -4.90 18.62 -3.65
N HIS A 57 -4.51 19.71 -4.34
CA HIS A 57 -4.14 19.71 -5.76
C HIS A 57 -2.64 19.92 -6.01
N TRP A 58 -1.80 19.73 -5.00
CA TRP A 58 -0.38 20.10 -5.02
C TRP A 58 0.41 19.52 -6.21
N SER A 59 0.17 18.26 -6.56
CA SER A 59 0.86 17.57 -7.67
C SER A 59 0.55 18.18 -9.05
N ARG A 60 -0.56 18.91 -9.18
CA ARG A 60 -0.98 19.58 -10.42
C ARG A 60 -0.77 21.09 -10.36
N PHE A 61 -0.25 21.61 -9.26
CA PHE A 61 -0.10 23.04 -9.05
C PHE A 61 1.17 23.55 -9.76
N PRO A 62 1.07 24.41 -10.78
CA PRO A 62 2.23 24.79 -11.59
C PRO A 62 3.10 25.89 -10.97
N TYR A 63 2.66 26.53 -9.89
CA TYR A 63 3.35 27.66 -9.24
C TYR A 63 3.98 27.30 -7.88
N THR A 64 4.32 26.02 -7.68
CA THR A 64 4.90 25.52 -6.42
C THR A 64 6.13 26.30 -5.99
N HIS A 65 7.08 26.56 -6.89
CA HIS A 65 8.30 27.32 -6.58
C HIS A 65 8.01 28.73 -6.08
N HIS A 66 7.17 29.48 -6.80
CA HIS A 66 6.81 30.83 -6.42
C HIS A 66 6.09 30.86 -5.07
N PHE A 67 5.10 29.98 -4.90
CA PHE A 67 4.37 29.82 -3.66
C PHE A 67 5.32 29.55 -2.49
N LEU A 68 6.23 28.57 -2.61
CA LEU A 68 7.17 28.22 -1.54
C LEU A 68 8.13 29.37 -1.20
N ARG A 69 8.66 30.07 -2.20
CA ARG A 69 9.50 31.26 -1.96
C ARG A 69 8.77 32.32 -1.15
N GLN A 70 7.54 32.59 -1.55
CA GLN A 70 6.73 33.59 -0.90
C GLN A 70 6.35 33.18 0.54
N ARG A 71 6.07 31.89 0.78
CA ARG A 71 5.84 31.35 2.14
C ARG A 71 7.06 31.54 3.05
N ILE A 72 8.27 31.40 2.52
CA ILE A 72 9.51 31.69 3.26
C ILE A 72 9.60 33.20 3.59
N GLY A 73 9.25 34.06 2.63
CA GLY A 73 9.23 35.52 2.84
C GLY A 73 8.19 35.99 3.87
N GLN A 74 7.01 35.36 3.89
CA GLN A 74 5.90 35.68 4.81
C GLN A 74 5.98 34.95 6.16
N HIS A 75 7.14 34.37 6.50
CA HIS A 75 7.31 33.57 7.71
C HIS A 75 6.83 34.24 9.00
N HIS A 76 7.07 35.55 9.17
CA HIS A 76 6.67 36.30 10.36
C HIS A 76 5.14 36.43 10.54
N GLN A 77 4.38 36.39 9.45
CA GLN A 77 2.91 36.52 9.48
C GLN A 77 2.24 35.14 9.58
N HIS A 78 2.77 34.16 8.85
CA HIS A 78 2.13 32.85 8.67
C HIS A 78 3.16 31.71 8.69
N PRO A 79 3.83 31.44 9.82
CA PRO A 79 4.88 30.44 9.91
C PRO A 79 4.33 29.03 9.65
N CYS A 80 5.06 28.23 8.87
CA CYS A 80 4.86 26.79 8.69
C CYS A 80 6.18 26.03 8.90
N LEU A 81 6.10 24.69 9.07
CA LEU A 81 7.27 23.85 9.33
C LEU A 81 8.41 24.12 8.35
N PHE A 82 8.12 24.12 7.04
CA PHE A 82 9.15 24.38 6.04
C PHE A 82 9.79 25.77 6.18
N SER A 83 8.98 26.83 6.30
CA SER A 83 9.51 28.19 6.46
C SER A 83 10.35 28.33 7.74
N THR A 84 9.92 27.72 8.85
CA THR A 84 10.67 27.70 10.11
C THR A 84 12.03 27.03 9.93
N PHE A 85 12.08 25.89 9.22
CA PHE A 85 13.34 25.20 8.97
C PHE A 85 14.29 26.01 8.10
N ILE A 86 13.78 26.70 7.06
CA ILE A 86 14.61 27.59 6.25
C ILE A 86 15.19 28.72 7.10
N HIS A 87 14.39 29.38 7.95
CA HIS A 87 14.88 30.44 8.82
C HIS A 87 15.85 29.92 9.89
N GLU A 88 15.62 28.74 10.46
CA GLU A 88 16.57 28.06 11.35
C GLU A 88 17.92 27.81 10.64
N ILE A 89 17.91 27.33 9.39
CA ILE A 89 19.11 27.10 8.57
C ILE A 89 19.85 28.42 8.28
N LEU A 90 19.13 29.47 7.89
CA LEU A 90 19.72 30.77 7.56
C LEU A 90 20.35 31.47 8.78
N GLN A 91 19.93 31.09 9.99
CA GLN A 91 20.48 31.60 11.25
C GLN A 91 21.70 30.81 11.76
N MET A 92 22.06 29.68 11.12
CA MET A 92 23.22 28.88 11.53
C MET A 92 24.52 29.68 11.41
N PRO A 93 25.49 29.55 12.34
CA PRO A 93 26.75 30.30 12.29
C PRO A 93 27.54 30.10 11.00
N SER A 94 27.43 28.93 10.37
CA SER A 94 28.08 28.60 9.09
C SER A 94 27.44 29.28 7.86
N ILE A 95 26.20 29.77 7.98
CA ILE A 95 25.38 30.26 6.85
C ILE A 95 24.98 31.73 7.06
N SER A 96 24.90 32.21 8.30
CA SER A 96 24.44 33.56 8.63
C SER A 96 25.27 34.66 7.96
N HIS A 97 26.55 34.40 7.70
CA HIS A 97 27.51 35.35 7.13
C HIS A 97 27.69 35.28 5.61
N ILE A 98 27.06 34.33 4.91
CA ILE A 98 27.21 34.18 3.45
C ILE A 98 26.48 35.30 2.70
N ALA A 99 26.86 35.53 1.44
CA ALA A 99 26.29 36.59 0.61
C ALA A 99 24.78 36.39 0.38
N LYS A 100 24.05 37.47 0.09
CA LYS A 100 22.60 37.39 -0.12
C LYS A 100 22.26 36.51 -1.32
N GLU A 101 23.06 36.61 -2.38
CA GLU A 101 22.95 35.81 -3.60
C GLU A 101 23.10 34.32 -3.30
N GLU A 102 24.07 33.95 -2.45
CA GLU A 102 24.30 32.56 -2.04
C GLU A 102 23.15 32.02 -1.16
N LYS A 103 22.58 32.85 -0.29
CA LYS A 103 21.37 32.50 0.47
C LYS A 103 20.18 32.25 -0.45
N ASP A 104 20.01 33.09 -1.47
CA ASP A 104 18.92 32.94 -2.44
C ASP A 104 19.09 31.68 -3.29
N GLU A 105 20.32 31.32 -3.66
CA GLU A 105 20.60 30.06 -4.34
C GLU A 105 20.30 28.86 -3.44
N LEU A 106 20.75 28.89 -2.18
CA LEU A 106 20.46 27.85 -1.19
C LEU A 106 18.95 27.67 -1.01
N ILE A 107 18.19 28.76 -0.86
CA ILE A 107 16.73 28.70 -0.76
C ILE A 107 16.12 28.05 -2.01
N THR A 108 16.59 28.39 -3.21
CA THR A 108 16.12 27.74 -4.45
C THR A 108 16.36 26.24 -4.39
N GLY A 109 17.57 25.83 -4.03
CA GLY A 109 17.94 24.42 -3.95
C GLY A 109 17.12 23.66 -2.91
N LEU A 110 16.87 24.25 -1.75
CA LEU A 110 16.03 23.63 -0.72
C LEU A 110 14.56 23.54 -1.14
N ILE A 111 14.08 24.49 -1.95
CA ILE A 111 12.77 24.39 -2.61
C ILE A 111 12.77 23.25 -3.63
N ASP A 112 13.81 23.12 -4.48
CA ASP A 112 13.93 21.98 -5.41
C ASP A 112 13.81 20.66 -4.62
N VAL A 113 14.53 20.53 -3.51
CA VAL A 113 14.55 19.34 -2.66
C VAL A 113 13.20 19.05 -2.01
N ILE A 114 12.51 20.06 -1.45
CA ILE A 114 11.24 19.82 -0.75
C ILE A 114 10.13 19.34 -1.69
N THR A 115 10.23 19.61 -3.00
CA THR A 115 9.29 19.04 -3.98
C THR A 115 9.33 17.50 -4.06
N TRP A 116 10.42 16.88 -3.59
CA TRP A 116 10.58 15.42 -3.49
C TRP A 116 10.14 14.84 -2.14
N SER A 117 9.54 15.63 -1.26
CA SER A 117 9.13 15.18 0.06
C SER A 117 8.03 14.10 0.00
N ARG A 118 8.15 13.09 0.87
CA ARG A 118 7.08 12.12 1.13
C ARG A 118 5.96 12.67 2.01
N HIS A 119 6.21 13.79 2.69
CA HIS A 119 5.22 14.35 3.59
C HIS A 119 4.11 15.03 2.80
N GLN A 120 2.89 14.94 3.32
CA GLN A 120 1.76 15.61 2.68
C GLN A 120 1.94 17.14 2.75
N PRO A 121 1.62 17.89 1.67
CA PRO A 121 1.85 19.34 1.59
C PRO A 121 1.23 20.13 2.76
N HIS A 122 0.06 19.70 3.24
CA HIS A 122 -0.60 20.32 4.38
C HIS A 122 0.22 20.24 5.67
N ASN A 123 1.03 19.20 5.87
CA ASN A 123 1.87 19.07 7.07
C ASN A 123 3.07 20.01 6.99
N LEU A 124 3.64 20.20 5.80
CA LEU A 124 4.84 21.02 5.61
C LEU A 124 4.52 22.51 5.53
N PHE A 125 3.44 22.88 4.85
CA PHE A 125 3.22 24.24 4.37
C PHE A 125 2.06 24.96 5.06
N SER A 126 1.16 24.25 5.74
CA SER A 126 0.04 24.86 6.46
C SER A 126 0.50 25.51 7.77
N PRO A 127 0.11 26.76 8.06
CA PRO A 127 0.34 27.36 9.37
C PRO A 127 -0.38 26.65 10.51
N ARG A 128 -1.53 26.02 10.23
CA ARG A 128 -2.38 25.39 11.25
C ARG A 128 -1.73 24.17 11.90
N ARG A 129 -0.81 23.51 11.18
CA ARG A 129 -0.18 22.25 11.60
C ARG A 129 1.26 22.40 12.10
N LEU A 130 1.70 23.62 12.40
CA LEU A 130 3.07 23.90 12.85
C LEU A 130 3.49 23.07 14.09
N ASN A 131 2.54 22.78 14.98
CA ASN A 131 2.78 22.00 16.22
C ASN A 131 2.14 20.60 16.19
N GLU A 132 1.57 20.18 15.07
CA GLU A 132 0.84 18.93 14.96
C GLU A 132 1.64 17.89 14.16
N GLY A 133 1.89 16.73 14.77
CA GLY A 133 2.41 15.56 14.07
C GLY A 133 3.77 15.02 14.56
N PRO A 134 4.16 13.83 14.10
CA PRO A 134 5.37 13.12 14.54
C PRO A 134 6.68 13.82 14.13
N TYR A 135 6.61 14.80 13.23
CA TYR A 135 7.73 15.53 12.64
C TYR A 135 8.37 16.56 13.58
N THR A 136 7.75 16.82 14.72
CA THR A 136 8.29 17.67 15.80
C THR A 136 9.24 16.91 16.73
N ARG A 137 9.29 15.57 16.66
CA ARG A 137 10.23 14.74 17.44
C ARG A 137 11.63 14.79 16.82
N ARG A 138 12.37 15.84 17.20
CA ARG A 138 13.74 16.16 16.75
C ARG A 138 14.72 15.08 17.23
N ARG A 139 15.08 14.13 16.36
CA ARG A 139 16.16 13.16 16.63
C ARG A 139 17.52 13.61 16.09
N GLU A 140 17.53 14.36 14.99
CA GLU A 140 18.73 14.77 14.26
C GLU A 140 18.95 16.28 14.38
N THR A 141 20.20 16.73 14.25
CA THR A 141 20.54 18.15 14.30
C THR A 141 20.20 18.83 12.97
N ILE A 142 20.01 20.15 13.00
CA ILE A 142 19.68 20.93 11.78
C ILE A 142 20.81 20.83 10.76
N GLU A 143 22.05 20.76 11.24
CA GLU A 143 23.24 20.52 10.41
C GLU A 143 23.10 19.20 9.64
N THR A 144 22.75 18.10 10.31
CA THR A 144 22.58 16.80 9.66
C THR A 144 21.49 16.85 8.60
N ASP A 145 20.32 17.42 8.91
CA ASP A 145 19.22 17.59 7.95
C ASP A 145 19.63 18.42 6.73
N LEU A 146 20.42 19.49 6.93
CA LEU A 146 20.95 20.29 5.83
C LEU A 146 21.91 19.50 4.95
N HIS A 147 22.84 18.72 5.53
CA HIS A 147 23.76 17.90 4.74
C HIS A 147 23.00 16.83 3.91
N ILE A 148 21.96 16.23 4.47
CA ILE A 148 21.07 15.31 3.73
C ILE A 148 20.38 16.04 2.57
N ALA A 149 19.85 17.25 2.82
CA ALA A 149 19.18 18.05 1.79
C ALA A 149 20.15 18.49 0.68
N LEU A 150 21.38 18.91 1.01
CA LEU A 150 22.41 19.25 0.03
C LEU A 150 22.87 18.02 -0.77
N THR A 151 22.95 16.85 -0.13
CA THR A 151 23.20 15.58 -0.83
C THR A 151 22.08 15.24 -1.80
N ALA A 152 20.82 15.42 -1.40
CA ALA A 152 19.68 15.26 -2.32
C ALA A 152 19.74 16.26 -3.48
N LEU A 153 20.11 17.51 -3.20
CA LEU A 153 20.23 18.56 -4.22
C LEU A 153 21.32 18.23 -5.27
N SER A 154 22.49 17.75 -4.83
CA SER A 154 23.56 17.36 -5.76
C SER A 154 23.15 16.19 -6.64
N ILE A 155 22.35 15.25 -6.13
CA ILE A 155 21.75 14.16 -6.90
C ILE A 155 20.73 14.69 -7.92
N ILE A 156 19.83 15.60 -7.52
CA ILE A 156 18.83 16.21 -8.40
C ILE A 156 19.52 16.96 -9.55
N ARG A 157 20.53 17.77 -9.23
CA ARG A 157 21.30 18.56 -10.19
C ARG A 157 22.33 17.75 -10.97
N ASN A 158 22.66 16.54 -10.51
CA ASN A 158 23.73 15.69 -11.03
C ASN A 158 25.09 16.39 -11.07
N ASP A 159 25.41 17.03 -9.95
CA ASP A 159 26.74 17.56 -9.71
C ASP A 159 27.67 16.42 -9.30
N ILE A 160 28.38 15.86 -10.30
CA ILE A 160 29.29 14.72 -10.10
C ILE A 160 30.41 15.06 -9.12
N ALA A 161 30.88 16.31 -9.11
CA ALA A 161 31.98 16.73 -8.24
C ALA A 161 31.52 16.76 -6.77
N GLU A 162 30.34 17.31 -6.50
CA GLU A 162 29.75 17.31 -5.16
C GLU A 162 29.40 15.90 -4.69
N ILE A 163 28.82 15.08 -5.57
CA ILE A 163 28.50 13.67 -5.26
C ILE A 163 29.75 12.91 -4.85
N ASN A 164 30.86 13.05 -5.58
CA ASN A 164 32.12 12.39 -5.26
C ASN A 164 32.68 12.88 -3.92
N ARG A 165 32.59 14.19 -3.62
CA ARG A 165 33.02 14.73 -2.32
C ARG A 165 32.23 14.10 -1.17
N VAL A 166 30.92 13.98 -1.31
CA VAL A 166 30.07 13.32 -0.31
C VAL A 166 30.47 11.84 -0.17
N LEU A 167 30.66 11.13 -1.28
CA LEU A 167 31.08 9.73 -1.28
C LEU A 167 32.43 9.50 -0.60
N ASP A 168 33.40 10.37 -0.82
CA ASP A 168 34.72 10.31 -0.18
C ASP A 168 34.60 10.44 1.34
N GLN A 169 33.67 11.29 1.83
CA GLN A 169 33.39 11.41 3.26
C GLN A 169 32.73 10.15 3.82
N VAL A 170 31.80 9.53 3.09
CA VAL A 170 31.11 8.30 3.52
C VAL A 170 32.04 7.10 3.56
N SER A 171 33.02 7.03 2.65
CA SER A 171 33.98 5.92 2.54
C SER A 171 34.97 5.85 3.72
N THR A 172 34.99 6.87 4.59
CA THR A 172 35.81 6.85 5.81
C THR A 172 35.15 6.03 6.93
N PRO A 173 35.90 5.21 7.69
CA PRO A 173 35.34 4.50 8.83
C PRO A 173 34.74 5.48 9.86
N GLY A 174 33.42 5.45 10.04
CA GLY A 174 32.69 6.39 10.90
C GLY A 174 32.23 7.67 10.21
N GLY A 175 32.38 7.78 8.89
CA GLY A 175 31.86 8.88 8.08
C GLY A 175 30.33 8.93 8.05
N PRO A 176 29.73 10.13 7.90
CA PRO A 176 28.29 10.29 7.89
C PRO A 176 27.66 9.77 6.59
N ASN A 177 26.80 8.74 6.68
CA ASN A 177 26.11 8.16 5.52
C ASN A 177 24.81 8.92 5.17
N PHE A 178 24.97 10.14 4.64
CA PHE A 178 23.82 10.99 4.30
C PHE A 178 22.95 10.42 3.17
N VAL A 179 23.54 9.64 2.25
CA VAL A 179 22.81 9.04 1.11
C VAL A 179 21.72 8.08 1.57
N CYS A 180 21.99 7.31 2.63
CA CYS A 180 21.06 6.32 3.19
C CYS A 180 20.23 6.84 4.38
N GLN A 181 20.46 8.08 4.84
CA GLN A 181 19.77 8.67 5.98
C GLN A 181 18.49 9.39 5.56
N TYR A 182 17.43 9.23 6.36
CA TYR A 182 16.14 9.87 6.11
C TYR A 182 16.08 11.19 6.86
N SER A 183 15.86 12.31 6.17
CA SER A 183 15.58 13.58 6.85
C SER A 183 14.09 13.63 7.20
N PHE A 184 13.78 13.63 8.50
CA PHE A 184 12.40 13.78 8.95
C PHE A 184 11.85 15.19 8.70
N ARG A 185 12.70 16.22 8.74
CA ARG A 185 12.30 17.62 8.50
C ARG A 185 11.89 17.86 7.06
N PHE A 186 12.71 17.41 6.11
CA PHE A 186 12.41 17.55 4.69
C PHE A 186 11.52 16.42 4.17
N GLY A 187 11.43 15.29 4.88
CA GLY A 187 10.66 14.13 4.46
C GLY A 187 11.25 13.39 3.27
N ILE A 188 12.57 13.51 3.08
CA ILE A 188 13.31 13.02 1.91
C ILE A 188 14.28 11.89 2.28
N LEU A 189 14.60 11.09 1.27
CA LEU A 189 15.63 10.06 1.33
C LEU A 189 16.50 10.17 0.06
N PRO A 190 17.77 10.59 0.14
CA PRO A 190 18.58 10.84 -1.06
C PRO A 190 18.71 9.61 -1.98
N ILE A 191 18.86 8.40 -1.43
CA ILE A 191 18.90 7.16 -2.23
C ILE A 191 17.62 6.91 -3.04
N GLU A 192 16.45 7.32 -2.54
CA GLU A 192 15.20 7.22 -3.29
C GLU A 192 15.13 8.26 -4.40
N ILE A 193 15.59 9.48 -4.14
CA ILE A 193 15.68 10.53 -5.16
C ILE A 193 16.65 10.09 -6.26
N ALA A 194 17.79 9.49 -5.92
CA ALA A 194 18.73 8.96 -6.90
C ALA A 194 18.07 7.93 -7.83
N VAL A 195 17.32 6.99 -7.27
CA VAL A 195 16.62 5.96 -8.04
C VAL A 195 15.41 6.51 -8.80
N ASN A 196 14.72 7.53 -8.31
CA ASN A 196 13.49 8.03 -8.95
C ASN A 196 13.76 9.17 -9.95
N ALA A 197 14.81 9.97 -9.76
CA ALA A 197 15.06 11.16 -10.57
C ALA A 197 15.48 10.84 -12.01
N ARG A 198 16.04 9.65 -12.26
CA ARG A 198 16.63 9.31 -13.55
C ARG A 198 16.37 7.87 -13.92
N ASN A 199 16.12 7.64 -15.21
CA ASN A 199 15.97 6.29 -15.76
C ASN A 199 17.27 5.46 -15.62
N ARG A 200 18.44 6.10 -15.60
CA ARG A 200 19.72 5.42 -15.35
C ARG A 200 20.47 6.14 -14.23
N PRO A 201 20.32 5.70 -12.97
CA PRO A 201 20.94 6.35 -11.83
C PRO A 201 22.44 6.05 -11.76
N MET A 202 23.20 6.95 -11.14
CA MET A 202 24.57 6.64 -10.72
C MET A 202 24.53 5.61 -9.60
N LEU A 203 25.41 4.61 -9.68
CA LEU A 203 25.56 3.63 -8.63
C LEU A 203 26.58 4.10 -7.61
N PHE A 204 26.18 4.18 -6.35
CA PHE A 204 27.06 4.60 -5.27
C PHE A 204 27.76 3.36 -4.69
N PRO A 205 29.07 3.42 -4.37
CA PRO A 205 29.80 2.29 -3.79
C PRO A 205 29.13 1.67 -2.55
N ASP A 206 28.49 2.50 -1.73
CA ASP A 206 27.78 2.03 -0.52
C ASP A 206 26.55 1.19 -0.83
N TRP A 207 25.97 1.29 -2.03
CA TRP A 207 24.82 0.47 -2.39
C TRP A 207 25.19 -1.01 -2.41
N TYR A 208 26.45 -1.35 -2.67
CA TYR A 208 26.95 -2.73 -2.58
C TYR A 208 27.02 -3.25 -1.14
N THR A 209 27.02 -2.38 -0.14
CA THR A 209 27.02 -2.78 1.29
C THR A 209 25.60 -3.09 1.82
N ASN A 210 24.57 -2.47 1.24
CA ASN A 210 23.16 -2.76 1.57
C ASN A 210 22.24 -2.64 0.32
N PRO A 211 22.35 -3.59 -0.63
CA PRO A 211 21.72 -3.49 -1.95
C PRO A 211 20.20 -3.68 -1.93
N ARG A 212 19.64 -4.20 -0.83
CA ARG A 212 18.21 -4.52 -0.75
C ARG A 212 17.32 -3.28 -0.92
N ARG A 213 17.68 -2.15 -0.30
CA ARG A 213 16.89 -0.91 -0.38
C ARG A 213 16.81 -0.32 -1.79
N PRO A 214 17.94 -0.07 -2.50
CA PRO A 214 17.87 0.49 -3.86
C PRO A 214 17.14 -0.44 -4.82
N PHE A 215 17.28 -1.77 -4.70
CA PHE A 215 16.51 -2.75 -5.48
C PHE A 215 15.00 -2.62 -5.28
N VAL A 216 14.54 -2.57 -4.02
CA VAL A 216 13.13 -2.40 -3.66
C VAL A 216 12.57 -1.09 -4.21
N LEU A 217 13.34 0.00 -4.14
CA LEU A 217 12.92 1.31 -4.66
C LEU A 217 12.89 1.31 -6.19
N ALA A 218 13.89 0.75 -6.86
CA ALA A 218 13.97 0.71 -8.32
C ALA A 218 12.80 -0.07 -8.91
N ALA A 219 12.47 -1.22 -8.32
CA ALA A 219 11.30 -2.00 -8.71
C ALA A 219 9.98 -1.26 -8.47
N ARG A 220 9.85 -0.52 -7.35
CA ARG A 220 8.66 0.29 -7.06
C ARG A 220 8.44 1.40 -8.08
N TYR A 221 9.52 2.09 -8.49
CA TYR A 221 9.46 3.20 -9.45
C TYR A 221 9.58 2.76 -10.90
N ALA A 222 9.54 1.46 -11.18
CA ALA A 222 9.69 0.93 -12.53
C ALA A 222 11.02 1.32 -13.23
N ASN A 223 12.07 1.58 -12.46
CA ASN A 223 13.36 1.99 -13.00
C ASN A 223 14.17 0.78 -13.50
N LYS A 224 14.05 0.47 -14.79
CA LYS A 224 14.81 -0.62 -15.44
C LYS A 224 16.29 -0.29 -15.59
N GLY A 225 16.63 0.97 -15.90
CA GLY A 225 18.02 1.35 -16.11
C GLY A 225 18.87 1.34 -14.84
N PHE A 226 18.27 1.37 -13.64
CA PHE A 226 18.96 1.03 -12.38
C PHE A 226 19.53 -0.39 -12.43
N PHE A 227 18.70 -1.37 -12.79
CA PHE A 227 19.11 -2.77 -12.84
C PHE A 227 20.15 -2.99 -13.95
N GLU A 228 19.95 -2.41 -15.13
CA GLU A 228 20.94 -2.45 -16.22
C GLU A 228 22.30 -1.92 -15.78
N ALA A 229 22.33 -0.74 -15.15
CA ALA A 229 23.56 -0.17 -14.62
C ALA A 229 24.20 -1.08 -13.58
N TRP A 230 23.39 -1.65 -12.66
CA TRP A 230 23.87 -2.54 -11.61
C TRP A 230 24.55 -3.78 -12.17
N PHE A 231 23.88 -4.50 -13.07
CA PHE A 231 24.40 -5.74 -13.64
C PHE A 231 25.59 -5.50 -14.57
N GLU A 232 25.68 -4.36 -15.26
CA GLU A 232 26.91 -3.96 -15.96
C GLU A 232 28.08 -3.75 -14.99
N GLY A 233 27.85 -3.09 -13.85
CA GLY A 233 28.86 -2.91 -12.81
C GLY A 233 29.32 -4.24 -12.19
N GLU A 234 28.38 -5.16 -11.97
CA GLU A 234 28.65 -6.48 -11.41
C GLU A 234 29.48 -7.37 -12.36
N LYS A 235 29.18 -7.36 -13.66
CA LYS A 235 29.99 -8.11 -14.66
C LYS A 235 31.46 -7.71 -14.66
N ASN A 236 31.75 -6.47 -14.27
CA ASN A 236 33.11 -5.94 -14.16
C ASN A 236 33.74 -6.22 -12.78
N SER A 237 32.99 -6.79 -11.83
CA SER A 237 33.44 -7.13 -10.48
C SER A 237 33.83 -8.61 -10.39
N SER A 238 34.93 -8.91 -9.70
CA SER A 238 35.47 -10.28 -9.57
C SER A 238 34.81 -11.12 -8.46
N ARG A 239 33.76 -10.63 -7.79
CA ARG A 239 33.12 -11.33 -6.66
C ARG A 239 31.79 -11.96 -7.08
N PRO A 240 31.62 -13.29 -6.97
CA PRO A 240 30.32 -13.92 -7.17
C PRO A 240 29.37 -13.50 -6.04
N TRP A 241 28.29 -12.81 -6.39
CA TRP A 241 27.29 -12.30 -5.45
C TRP A 241 25.98 -13.10 -5.59
N THR A 242 25.33 -13.40 -4.46
CA THR A 242 24.02 -14.06 -4.46
C THR A 242 22.92 -13.01 -4.48
N ALA A 243 22.52 -12.63 -5.70
CA ALA A 243 21.53 -11.59 -5.97
C ALA A 243 20.09 -11.91 -5.52
N GLN A 244 19.80 -13.19 -5.28
CA GLN A 244 18.44 -13.69 -5.22
C GLN A 244 17.59 -13.00 -4.16
N GLY A 245 18.10 -12.83 -2.93
CA GLY A 245 17.32 -12.20 -1.86
C GLY A 245 17.00 -10.70 -2.10
N CYS A 246 17.82 -10.00 -2.89
CA CYS A 246 17.52 -8.62 -3.28
C CYS A 246 16.53 -8.56 -4.46
N LEU A 247 16.66 -9.49 -5.41
CA LEU A 247 15.71 -9.67 -6.51
C LEU A 247 14.33 -10.09 -6.01
N ASP A 248 14.23 -10.99 -5.04
CA ASP A 248 12.97 -11.39 -4.42
C ASP A 248 12.27 -10.19 -3.75
N ALA A 249 13.05 -9.35 -3.06
CA ALA A 249 12.55 -8.13 -2.45
C ALA A 249 12.11 -7.09 -3.50
N ALA A 250 12.83 -6.98 -4.61
CA ALA A 250 12.45 -6.15 -5.76
C ALA A 250 11.13 -6.63 -6.39
N LEU A 251 10.99 -7.93 -6.65
CA LEU A 251 9.77 -8.56 -7.16
C LEU A 251 8.57 -8.28 -6.25
N CYS A 252 8.71 -8.50 -4.93
CA CYS A 252 7.69 -8.16 -3.95
C CYS A 252 7.28 -6.66 -4.02
N SER A 253 8.25 -5.77 -4.23
CA SER A 253 7.99 -4.33 -4.35
C SER A 253 7.25 -3.98 -5.65
N ALA A 254 7.64 -4.60 -6.77
CA ALA A 254 6.96 -4.42 -8.06
C ALA A 254 5.52 -4.93 -8.04
N ILE A 255 5.24 -6.05 -7.34
CA ILE A 255 3.88 -6.55 -7.10
C ILE A 255 3.07 -5.53 -6.31
N LYS A 256 3.60 -5.02 -5.20
CA LYS A 256 2.92 -3.98 -4.39
C LYS A 256 2.65 -2.71 -5.19
N ALA A 257 3.56 -2.37 -6.12
CA ALA A 257 3.42 -1.25 -7.05
C ALA A 257 2.51 -1.56 -8.26
N ARG A 258 2.02 -2.80 -8.40
CA ARG A 258 1.18 -3.27 -9.52
C ARG A 258 1.82 -3.03 -10.89
N ASN A 259 3.13 -3.25 -10.96
CA ASN A 259 3.90 -2.97 -12.16
C ASN A 259 4.29 -4.26 -12.89
N LEU A 260 3.41 -4.73 -13.79
CA LEU A 260 3.64 -5.95 -14.56
C LEU A 260 4.87 -5.85 -15.48
N ASP A 261 5.09 -4.70 -16.13
CA ASP A 261 6.22 -4.49 -17.04
C ASP A 261 7.58 -4.61 -16.34
N MET A 262 7.65 -4.21 -15.07
CA MET A 262 8.83 -4.39 -14.22
C MET A 262 8.97 -5.85 -13.77
N LEU A 263 7.86 -6.54 -13.47
CA LEU A 263 7.89 -7.96 -13.14
C LEU A 263 8.39 -8.81 -14.30
N GLU A 264 7.90 -8.57 -15.51
CA GLU A 264 8.38 -9.27 -16.71
C GLU A 264 9.88 -9.03 -16.92
N TYR A 265 10.33 -7.78 -16.75
CA TYR A 265 11.76 -7.45 -16.84
C TYR A 265 12.58 -8.20 -15.78
N LEU A 266 12.21 -8.13 -14.50
CA LEU A 266 12.91 -8.84 -13.42
C LEU A 266 12.89 -10.37 -13.65
N GLY A 267 11.81 -10.89 -14.26
CA GLY A 267 11.68 -12.26 -14.74
C GLY A 267 12.80 -12.70 -15.68
N THR A 268 13.20 -11.83 -16.60
CA THR A 268 14.26 -12.14 -17.57
C THR A 268 15.68 -12.12 -17.00
N VAL A 269 15.88 -11.42 -15.87
CA VAL A 269 17.23 -11.07 -15.40
C VAL A 269 17.87 -12.15 -14.51
N GLY A 270 17.09 -13.10 -14.00
CA GLY A 270 17.65 -14.24 -13.26
C GLY A 270 16.79 -14.61 -12.07
N ILE A 271 15.80 -15.46 -12.34
CA ILE A 271 14.94 -16.02 -11.32
C ILE A 271 15.13 -17.54 -11.33
N ASP A 272 16.24 -18.00 -10.76
CA ASP A 272 16.56 -19.43 -10.75
C ASP A 272 16.02 -20.17 -9.52
N GLN A 273 15.45 -19.45 -8.53
CA GLN A 273 14.76 -20.03 -7.37
C GLN A 273 13.93 -18.93 -6.69
N ILE A 274 12.67 -18.75 -7.13
CA ILE A 274 11.75 -17.82 -6.46
C ILE A 274 11.49 -18.33 -5.04
N ALA A 275 11.65 -17.46 -4.03
CA ALA A 275 10.95 -17.60 -2.76
C ALA A 275 9.43 -17.41 -2.98
N PHE A 276 8.81 -18.38 -3.64
CA PHE A 276 7.52 -18.24 -4.32
C PHE A 276 6.34 -18.03 -3.36
N ALA A 277 6.41 -18.57 -2.14
CA ALA A 277 5.36 -18.41 -1.14
C ALA A 277 5.08 -16.93 -0.80
N ASP A 278 6.14 -16.12 -0.62
CA ASP A 278 6.00 -14.70 -0.26
C ASP A 278 5.52 -13.87 -1.45
N ILE A 279 6.04 -14.14 -2.65
CA ILE A 279 5.72 -13.44 -3.90
C ILE A 279 4.27 -13.72 -4.32
N LEU A 280 3.85 -14.98 -4.36
CA LEU A 280 2.46 -15.35 -4.66
C LEU A 280 1.51 -14.82 -3.59
N GLY A 281 1.88 -14.96 -2.31
CA GLY A 281 1.08 -14.44 -1.20
C GLY A 281 0.84 -12.94 -1.31
N GLU A 282 1.85 -12.17 -1.69
CA GLU A 282 1.71 -10.73 -1.92
C GLU A 282 0.86 -10.43 -3.15
N ALA A 283 1.03 -11.16 -4.26
CA ALA A 283 0.20 -11.00 -5.46
C ALA A 283 -1.29 -11.25 -5.15
N ILE A 284 -1.61 -12.30 -4.38
CA ILE A 284 -2.98 -12.61 -3.96
C ILE A 284 -3.58 -11.46 -3.15
N LYS A 285 -2.82 -10.85 -2.23
CA LYS A 285 -3.30 -9.70 -1.43
C LYS A 285 -3.63 -8.47 -2.27
N THR A 286 -2.96 -8.28 -3.41
CA THR A 286 -3.29 -7.16 -4.31
C THR A 286 -4.69 -7.30 -4.91
N GLY A 287 -5.17 -8.54 -5.07
CA GLY A 287 -6.43 -8.86 -5.71
C GLY A 287 -6.40 -8.78 -7.24
N GLU A 288 -5.25 -8.54 -7.88
CA GLU A 288 -5.15 -8.41 -9.33
C GLU A 288 -4.90 -9.75 -10.01
N GLU A 289 -5.83 -10.16 -10.85
CA GLU A 289 -5.80 -11.46 -11.52
C GLU A 289 -4.57 -11.62 -12.41
N GLU A 290 -4.13 -10.58 -13.11
CA GLU A 290 -2.97 -10.64 -14.00
C GLU A 290 -1.67 -10.90 -13.24
N LEU A 291 -1.48 -10.26 -12.08
CA LEU A 291 -0.31 -10.49 -11.22
C LEU A 291 -0.30 -11.91 -10.65
N VAL A 292 -1.46 -12.41 -10.25
CA VAL A 292 -1.59 -13.81 -9.80
C VAL A 292 -1.33 -14.77 -10.96
N ARG A 293 -1.87 -14.52 -12.16
CA ARG A 293 -1.58 -15.33 -13.35
C ARG A 293 -0.09 -15.32 -13.67
N TRP A 294 0.56 -14.16 -13.62
CA TRP A 294 2.00 -14.01 -13.85
C TRP A 294 2.79 -14.91 -12.90
N CYS A 295 2.50 -14.84 -11.59
CA CYS A 295 3.14 -15.70 -10.60
C CYS A 295 2.94 -17.19 -10.92
N LEU A 296 1.73 -17.58 -11.36
CA LEU A 296 1.36 -18.97 -11.64
C LEU A 296 1.87 -19.54 -12.98
N ARG A 297 2.73 -18.84 -13.75
CA ARG A 297 3.28 -19.38 -15.03
C ARG A 297 4.56 -20.23 -14.90
N HIS A 298 5.33 -20.03 -13.84
CA HIS A 298 6.63 -20.65 -13.57
C HIS A 298 6.59 -22.10 -13.03
N GLU A 299 6.86 -23.11 -13.84
CA GLU A 299 6.56 -24.55 -13.63
C GLU A 299 6.82 -25.25 -12.25
N ASP A 300 7.65 -24.71 -11.35
CA ASP A 300 8.03 -25.35 -10.06
C ASP A 300 7.04 -25.08 -8.90
N PHE A 301 5.77 -25.47 -9.06
CA PHE A 301 4.71 -25.11 -8.12
C PHE A 301 4.26 -26.23 -7.18
N HIS A 302 4.99 -26.45 -6.10
CA HIS A 302 4.49 -27.21 -4.95
C HIS A 302 4.70 -26.45 -3.64
N VAL A 303 3.96 -25.35 -3.46
CA VAL A 303 3.82 -24.74 -2.12
C VAL A 303 2.80 -25.56 -1.36
N HIS A 304 3.24 -26.69 -0.82
CA HIS A 304 2.59 -27.19 0.38
C HIS A 304 2.78 -26.13 1.47
N GLY A 305 1.78 -25.96 2.33
CA GLY A 305 1.89 -25.16 3.54
C GLY A 305 3.01 -25.71 4.41
N SER A 306 4.27 -25.34 4.14
CA SER A 306 5.35 -25.62 5.06
C SER A 306 4.98 -24.91 6.36
N GLY A 307 5.02 -25.62 7.49
CA GLY A 307 4.23 -25.32 8.69
C GLY A 307 4.44 -23.95 9.38
N ARG A 308 5.23 -23.04 8.79
CA ARG A 308 5.41 -21.63 9.19
C ARG A 308 4.70 -20.62 8.28
N TYR A 309 4.20 -21.00 7.11
CA TYR A 309 3.61 -20.06 6.14
C TYR A 309 2.12 -20.31 5.93
N LYS A 310 1.32 -19.25 6.01
CA LYS A 310 -0.10 -19.25 5.66
C LYS A 310 -0.23 -19.61 4.18
N GLY A 311 -0.77 -20.79 3.86
CA GLY A 311 -0.85 -21.28 2.49
C GLY A 311 -1.62 -20.34 1.54
N PRO A 312 -1.34 -20.34 0.23
CA PRO A 312 -1.95 -19.40 -0.74
C PRO A 312 -3.49 -19.39 -0.74
N LEU A 313 -4.13 -20.55 -0.58
CA LEU A 313 -5.60 -20.63 -0.48
C LEU A 313 -6.14 -19.90 0.77
N TRP A 314 -5.41 -19.94 1.89
CA TRP A 314 -5.76 -19.23 3.11
C TRP A 314 -5.55 -17.72 2.97
N ILE A 315 -4.48 -17.29 2.30
CA ILE A 315 -4.28 -15.88 1.96
C ILE A 315 -5.43 -15.40 1.07
N ALA A 316 -5.83 -16.19 0.07
CA ALA A 316 -6.95 -15.86 -0.79
C ALA A 316 -8.24 -15.68 0.03
N LEU A 317 -8.58 -16.60 0.93
CA LEU A 317 -9.81 -16.46 1.73
C LEU A 317 -9.83 -15.27 2.70
N HIS A 318 -8.69 -14.87 3.25
CA HIS A 318 -8.64 -13.87 4.32
C HIS A 318 -8.19 -12.48 3.86
N ASP A 319 -7.12 -12.42 3.07
CA ASP A 319 -6.37 -11.19 2.82
C ASP A 319 -6.62 -10.61 1.42
N CYS A 320 -7.23 -11.39 0.52
CA CYS A 320 -7.62 -10.93 -0.81
C CYS A 320 -8.89 -10.04 -0.75
N PRO A 321 -8.96 -8.95 -1.55
CA PRO A 321 -10.16 -8.12 -1.69
C PRO A 321 -11.42 -8.93 -2.02
N ARG A 322 -12.54 -8.61 -1.36
CA ARG A 322 -13.80 -9.36 -1.50
C ARG A 322 -14.29 -9.50 -2.94
N ALA A 323 -14.05 -8.49 -3.77
CA ALA A 323 -14.51 -8.45 -5.16
C ALA A 323 -13.83 -9.49 -6.06
N THR A 324 -12.55 -9.81 -5.82
CA THR A 324 -11.76 -10.72 -6.67
C THR A 324 -11.42 -12.04 -5.99
N ARG A 325 -11.76 -12.16 -4.69
CA ARG A 325 -11.49 -13.34 -3.85
C ARG A 325 -11.92 -14.67 -4.46
N LEU A 326 -13.16 -14.77 -4.94
CA LEU A 326 -13.68 -16.03 -5.50
C LEU A 326 -12.94 -16.42 -6.79
N VAL A 327 -12.64 -15.44 -7.63
CA VAL A 327 -11.91 -15.64 -8.89
C VAL A 327 -10.48 -16.12 -8.61
N ILE A 328 -9.79 -15.45 -7.70
CA ILE A 328 -8.41 -15.81 -7.32
C ILE A 328 -8.38 -17.19 -6.64
N LEU A 329 -9.34 -17.48 -5.75
CA LEU A 329 -9.44 -18.81 -5.14
C LEU A 329 -9.62 -19.90 -6.19
N LYS A 330 -10.51 -19.68 -7.17
CA LYS A 330 -10.72 -20.61 -8.29
C LYS A 330 -9.45 -20.80 -9.11
N MET A 331 -8.77 -19.71 -9.46
CA MET A 331 -7.51 -19.77 -10.21
C MET A 331 -6.45 -20.63 -9.48
N LEU A 332 -6.32 -20.48 -8.16
CA LEU A 332 -5.39 -21.31 -7.38
C LEU A 332 -5.81 -22.79 -7.42
N LEU A 333 -7.09 -23.10 -7.17
CA LEU A 333 -7.56 -24.49 -7.22
C LEU A 333 -7.39 -25.13 -8.61
N GLU A 334 -7.62 -24.38 -9.70
CA GLU A 334 -7.35 -24.81 -11.08
C GLU A 334 -5.87 -25.14 -11.34
N ARG A 335 -4.94 -24.56 -10.56
CA ARG A 335 -3.51 -24.89 -10.61
C ARG A 335 -3.10 -26.01 -9.67
N GLY A 336 -4.04 -26.67 -9.00
CA GLY A 336 -3.77 -27.86 -8.19
C GLY A 336 -3.35 -27.58 -6.75
N PHE A 337 -3.58 -26.37 -6.23
CA PHE A 337 -3.41 -26.12 -4.80
C PHE A 337 -4.41 -26.97 -4.00
N ASP A 338 -3.91 -27.77 -3.06
CA ASP A 338 -4.74 -28.69 -2.28
C ASP A 338 -5.66 -27.94 -1.31
N PRO A 339 -7.00 -28.03 -1.44
CA PRO A 339 -7.94 -27.37 -0.52
C PRO A 339 -7.89 -27.94 0.91
N ASN A 340 -7.22 -29.08 1.11
CA ASN A 340 -7.07 -29.73 2.41
C ASN A 340 -5.74 -29.39 3.09
N ASP A 341 -4.92 -28.55 2.46
CA ASP A 341 -3.62 -28.21 2.98
C ASP A 341 -3.75 -27.48 4.32
N ALA A 342 -3.02 -27.99 5.32
CA ALA A 342 -3.19 -27.60 6.70
C ALA A 342 -2.21 -26.48 7.07
N PHE A 343 -2.73 -25.38 7.61
CA PHE A 343 -1.90 -24.39 8.28
C PHE A 343 -1.96 -24.63 9.79
N SER A 344 -0.81 -24.83 10.42
CA SER A 344 -0.68 -25.24 11.83
C SER A 344 -1.33 -24.25 12.81
N GLU A 345 -1.31 -22.95 12.51
CA GLU A 345 -1.95 -21.91 13.32
C GLU A 345 -3.47 -21.87 13.13
N ASN A 346 -4.00 -22.41 12.03
CA ASN A 346 -5.44 -22.47 11.80
C ASN A 346 -6.07 -23.61 12.59
N ARG A 347 -7.11 -23.25 13.36
CA ARG A 347 -7.91 -24.17 14.16
C ARG A 347 -9.12 -24.73 13.43
N GLU A 348 -9.14 -24.65 12.11
CA GLU A 348 -10.20 -25.17 11.25
C GLU A 348 -9.62 -25.47 9.85
N SER A 349 -10.31 -26.30 9.06
CA SER A 349 -10.03 -26.55 7.65
C SER A 349 -10.50 -25.37 6.79
N LEU A 350 -9.99 -25.29 5.56
CA LEU A 350 -10.37 -24.26 4.62
C LEU A 350 -11.88 -24.28 4.35
N LEU A 351 -12.48 -25.48 4.28
CA LEU A 351 -13.91 -25.67 4.10
C LEU A 351 -14.72 -25.21 5.32
N GLN A 352 -14.29 -25.53 6.55
CA GLN A 352 -14.93 -25.02 7.78
C GLN A 352 -14.92 -23.49 7.82
N CYS A 353 -13.80 -22.87 7.47
CA CYS A 353 -13.67 -21.41 7.38
C CYS A 353 -14.63 -20.82 6.32
N ALA A 354 -14.71 -21.43 5.14
CA ALA A 354 -15.61 -21.02 4.07
C ALA A 354 -17.08 -21.08 4.50
N VAL A 355 -17.50 -22.20 5.11
CA VAL A 355 -18.84 -22.35 5.68
C VAL A 355 -19.10 -21.26 6.73
N ARG A 356 -18.17 -20.99 7.64
CA ARG A 356 -18.37 -20.04 8.74
C ARG A 356 -18.41 -18.58 8.29
N THR A 357 -17.52 -18.18 7.37
CA THR A 357 -17.25 -16.75 7.10
C THR A 357 -17.61 -16.29 5.70
N GLN A 358 -17.78 -17.20 4.76
CA GLN A 358 -18.02 -16.89 3.35
C GLN A 358 -19.44 -17.33 2.94
N GLY A 359 -19.72 -17.34 1.64
CA GLY A 359 -21.00 -17.77 1.06
C GLY A 359 -20.94 -19.19 0.47
N VAL A 360 -22.11 -19.71 0.11
CA VAL A 360 -22.29 -21.07 -0.46
C VAL A 360 -21.42 -21.31 -1.70
N GLU A 361 -21.15 -20.29 -2.52
CA GLU A 361 -20.30 -20.40 -3.71
C GLU A 361 -18.86 -20.80 -3.39
N TYR A 362 -18.31 -20.37 -2.24
CA TYR A 362 -16.99 -20.79 -1.79
C TYR A 362 -16.97 -22.27 -1.37
N VAL A 363 -18.04 -22.71 -0.71
CA VAL A 363 -18.22 -24.10 -0.28
C VAL A 363 -18.36 -25.00 -1.49
N LYS A 364 -19.20 -24.62 -2.46
CA LYS A 364 -19.37 -25.34 -3.74
C LYS A 364 -18.05 -25.51 -4.45
N LEU A 365 -17.28 -24.42 -4.57
CA LEU A 365 -15.99 -24.43 -5.23
C LEU A 365 -14.99 -25.35 -4.51
N LEU A 366 -14.82 -25.22 -3.20
CA LEU A 366 -13.87 -26.06 -2.45
C LEU A 366 -14.23 -27.55 -2.54
N VAL A 367 -15.51 -27.91 -2.40
CA VAL A 367 -15.98 -29.30 -2.51
C VAL A 367 -15.77 -29.84 -3.93
N GLN A 368 -15.98 -29.03 -4.97
CA GLN A 368 -15.72 -29.42 -6.35
C GLN A 368 -14.26 -29.81 -6.58
N TYR A 369 -13.32 -29.19 -5.87
CA TYR A 369 -11.88 -29.47 -5.96
C TYR A 369 -11.38 -30.45 -4.87
N GLY A 370 -12.29 -31.17 -4.20
CA GLY A 370 -11.91 -32.28 -3.31
C GLY A 370 -11.66 -31.89 -1.85
N ALA A 371 -12.19 -30.76 -1.38
CA ALA A 371 -12.15 -30.44 0.05
C ALA A 371 -12.90 -31.48 0.89
N TYR A 372 -12.28 -31.94 1.99
CA TYR A 372 -12.89 -32.88 2.92
C TYR A 372 -14.11 -32.24 3.60
N MET A 373 -15.27 -32.85 3.36
CA MET A 373 -16.56 -32.41 3.91
C MET A 373 -16.79 -32.87 5.36
N ASP A 374 -15.98 -33.82 5.80
CA ASP A 374 -16.05 -34.41 7.13
C ASP A 374 -14.74 -34.16 7.87
N VAL A 375 -14.83 -34.08 9.18
CA VAL A 375 -13.66 -33.96 10.05
C VAL A 375 -13.48 -35.25 10.82
N ASP A 376 -12.23 -35.70 10.93
CA ASP A 376 -11.90 -36.76 11.84
C ASP A 376 -11.83 -36.19 13.27
N SER A 377 -12.90 -36.38 14.03
CA SER A 377 -12.99 -35.95 15.42
C SER A 377 -11.97 -36.65 16.33
N SER A 378 -11.33 -37.74 15.88
CA SER A 378 -10.38 -38.52 16.67
C SER A 378 -8.95 -37.96 16.67
N THR A 379 -8.62 -37.05 15.75
CA THR A 379 -7.24 -36.61 15.50
C THR A 379 -6.91 -35.19 15.96
N SER A 380 -7.89 -34.43 16.49
CA SER A 380 -7.65 -33.03 16.87
C SER A 380 -7.86 -32.71 18.35
N ALA A 381 -6.83 -32.12 18.96
CA ALA A 381 -6.89 -31.53 20.31
C ALA A 381 -7.75 -30.26 20.38
N TRP A 382 -8.06 -29.63 19.24
CA TRP A 382 -8.84 -28.39 19.20
C TRP A 382 -10.32 -28.70 18.96
N VAL A 383 -11.15 -28.31 19.93
CA VAL A 383 -12.59 -28.52 19.88
C VAL A 383 -13.21 -27.85 18.64
N GLU A 384 -12.69 -26.70 18.18
CA GLU A 384 -13.16 -26.06 16.94
C GLU A 384 -12.95 -26.90 15.68
N LYS A 385 -11.87 -27.70 15.60
CA LYS A 385 -11.62 -28.62 14.47
C LYS A 385 -12.58 -29.81 14.45
N GLN A 386 -13.22 -30.12 15.58
CA GLN A 386 -14.14 -31.27 15.71
C GLN A 386 -15.54 -31.00 15.14
N ARG A 387 -15.88 -29.74 14.80
CA ARG A 387 -17.17 -29.42 14.18
C ARG A 387 -17.15 -29.73 12.69
N SER A 388 -17.88 -30.73 12.20
CA SER A 388 -17.95 -30.97 10.76
C SER A 388 -18.44 -29.72 10.00
N PRO A 389 -17.97 -29.48 8.76
CA PRO A 389 -18.54 -28.47 7.87
C PRO A 389 -20.08 -28.49 7.84
N LEU A 390 -20.69 -29.68 7.85
CA LEU A 390 -22.14 -29.82 7.93
C LEU A 390 -22.72 -29.26 9.24
N SER A 391 -22.09 -29.54 10.39
CA SER A 391 -22.53 -29.00 11.67
C SER A 391 -22.47 -27.47 11.70
N LEU A 392 -21.47 -26.86 11.06
CA LEU A 392 -21.36 -25.40 10.95
C LEU A 392 -22.45 -24.83 10.03
N ALA A 393 -22.73 -25.51 8.91
CA ALA A 393 -23.75 -25.10 7.95
C ALA A 393 -25.15 -25.16 8.56
N ALA A 394 -25.45 -26.21 9.33
CA ALA A 394 -26.74 -26.43 9.99
C ALA A 394 -27.18 -25.26 10.88
N PHE A 395 -26.23 -24.58 11.54
CA PHE A 395 -26.52 -23.41 12.38
C PHE A 395 -26.38 -22.06 11.66
N LYS A 396 -25.97 -22.05 10.38
CA LYS A 396 -25.71 -20.82 9.63
C LYS A 396 -26.66 -20.63 8.47
N ASP A 397 -26.71 -21.60 7.56
CA ASP A 397 -27.34 -21.46 6.25
C ASP A 397 -27.89 -22.79 5.71
N SER A 398 -29.16 -22.78 5.30
CA SER A 398 -29.85 -23.96 4.77
C SER A 398 -29.29 -24.37 3.42
N ASP A 399 -28.98 -23.42 2.53
CA ASP A 399 -28.51 -23.74 1.18
C ASP A 399 -27.17 -24.48 1.22
N THR A 400 -26.26 -24.00 2.06
CA THR A 400 -24.98 -24.65 2.32
C THR A 400 -25.15 -26.03 2.94
N MET A 401 -26.08 -26.18 3.90
CA MET A 401 -26.39 -27.46 4.53
C MET A 401 -26.93 -28.47 3.50
N GLN A 402 -27.94 -28.07 2.72
CA GLN A 402 -28.54 -28.89 1.66
C GLN A 402 -27.49 -29.30 0.63
N PHE A 403 -26.63 -28.38 0.20
CA PHE A 403 -25.56 -28.69 -0.74
C PHE A 403 -24.59 -29.74 -0.19
N LEU A 404 -24.14 -29.61 1.06
CA LEU A 404 -23.25 -30.59 1.69
C LEU A 404 -23.91 -31.97 1.81
N LEU A 405 -25.20 -32.03 2.18
CA LEU A 405 -25.97 -33.27 2.24
C LEU A 405 -26.12 -33.93 0.86
N GLN A 406 -26.40 -33.14 -0.18
CA GLN A 406 -26.46 -33.62 -1.57
C GLN A 406 -25.11 -34.18 -2.04
N LYS A 407 -24.00 -33.64 -1.55
CA LYS A 407 -22.64 -34.13 -1.84
C LYS A 407 -22.20 -35.31 -0.96
N GLY A 408 -23.05 -35.76 -0.03
CA GLY A 408 -22.81 -36.95 0.77
C GLY A 408 -22.07 -36.71 2.08
N ALA A 409 -22.07 -35.48 2.62
CA ALA A 409 -21.53 -35.21 3.95
C ALA A 409 -22.24 -36.06 5.02
N ILE A 410 -21.49 -36.50 6.04
CA ILE A 410 -22.02 -37.38 7.08
C ILE A 410 -23.08 -36.63 7.90
N ARG A 411 -24.32 -37.16 7.90
CA ARG A 411 -25.49 -36.55 8.55
C ARG A 411 -25.44 -36.51 10.07
N ARG A 412 -24.47 -37.20 10.67
CA ARG A 412 -24.33 -37.37 12.11
C ARG A 412 -23.03 -36.75 12.59
N TRP A 413 -23.09 -35.98 13.66
CA TRP A 413 -21.89 -35.50 14.34
C TRP A 413 -22.11 -35.43 15.85
N THR A 414 -21.02 -35.49 16.60
CA THR A 414 -21.03 -35.30 18.05
C THR A 414 -20.47 -33.94 18.41
N TRP A 415 -21.13 -33.24 19.33
CA TRP A 415 -20.67 -31.94 19.81
C TRP A 415 -20.98 -31.77 21.29
N ARG A 416 -19.95 -31.53 22.10
CA ARG A 416 -20.05 -31.38 23.57
C ARG A 416 -20.82 -32.53 24.24
N GLY A 417 -20.58 -33.76 23.81
CA GLY A 417 -21.20 -34.96 24.38
C GLY A 417 -22.64 -35.24 23.92
N LYS A 418 -23.22 -34.39 23.06
CA LYS A 418 -24.52 -34.64 22.41
C LYS A 418 -24.32 -35.13 20.99
N GLU A 419 -25.15 -36.06 20.56
CA GLU A 419 -25.20 -36.54 19.19
C GLU A 419 -26.28 -35.78 18.43
N TYR A 420 -25.93 -35.25 17.27
CA TYR A 420 -26.83 -34.54 16.36
C TYR A 420 -26.98 -35.39 15.09
N VAL A 421 -28.21 -35.58 14.64
CA VAL A 421 -28.52 -36.30 13.40
C VAL A 421 -29.44 -35.44 12.54
N VAL A 422 -29.02 -35.17 11.32
CA VAL A 422 -29.89 -34.54 10.31
C VAL A 422 -30.74 -35.62 9.66
N GLU A 423 -32.03 -35.53 9.89
CA GLU A 423 -33.04 -36.40 9.29
C GLU A 423 -33.76 -35.67 8.16
N HIS A 424 -34.30 -36.43 7.20
CA HIS A 424 -35.10 -35.93 6.09
C HIS A 424 -36.47 -36.61 6.16
N ASP A 425 -37.49 -35.86 6.60
CA ASP A 425 -38.88 -36.32 6.60
C ASP A 425 -39.82 -35.13 6.40
N VAL A 426 -40.31 -35.02 5.17
CA VAL A 426 -41.23 -33.95 4.75
C VAL A 426 -42.57 -34.01 5.51
N GLN A 427 -43.03 -35.20 5.91
CA GLN A 427 -44.30 -35.33 6.63
C GLN A 427 -44.15 -34.88 8.09
N THR A 428 -43.05 -35.28 8.73
CA THR A 428 -42.74 -34.85 10.10
C THR A 428 -42.46 -33.35 10.16
N VAL A 429 -41.73 -32.78 9.19
CA VAL A 429 -41.52 -31.32 9.12
C VAL A 429 -42.85 -30.58 8.98
N ARG A 430 -43.75 -31.02 8.09
CA ARG A 430 -45.09 -30.41 7.96
C ARG A 430 -45.90 -30.51 9.24
N HIS A 431 -45.84 -31.66 9.93
CA HIS A 431 -46.51 -31.82 11.21
C HIS A 431 -45.96 -30.86 12.27
N ILE A 432 -44.63 -30.69 12.32
CA ILE A 432 -43.97 -29.73 13.22
C ILE A 432 -44.39 -28.30 12.88
N GLU A 433 -44.41 -27.92 11.59
CA GLU A 433 -44.89 -26.61 11.12
C GLU A 433 -46.33 -26.35 11.56
N ASP A 434 -47.22 -27.34 11.41
CA ASP A 434 -48.62 -27.23 11.82
C ASP A 434 -48.76 -27.08 13.35
N VAL A 435 -47.97 -27.81 14.15
CA VAL A 435 -47.94 -27.64 15.61
C VAL A 435 -47.47 -26.23 16.00
N PHE A 436 -46.48 -25.65 15.33
CA PHE A 436 -46.04 -24.28 15.60
C PHE A 436 -47.13 -23.24 15.24
N LYS A 437 -47.86 -23.44 14.15
CA LYS A 437 -49.01 -22.60 13.80
C LYS A 437 -50.11 -22.71 14.87
N ASP A 438 -50.42 -23.92 15.33
CA ASP A 438 -51.41 -24.16 16.39
C ASP A 438 -51.01 -23.53 17.73
N LEU A 439 -49.71 -23.43 18.01
CA LEU A 439 -49.15 -22.74 19.18
C LEU A 439 -49.11 -21.20 19.05
N GLY A 440 -49.58 -20.65 17.93
CA GLY A 440 -49.72 -19.21 17.70
C GLY A 440 -48.46 -18.51 17.18
N PHE A 441 -47.47 -19.24 16.67
CA PHE A 441 -46.35 -18.66 15.93
C PHE A 441 -46.81 -18.23 14.52
N GLY A 442 -46.42 -17.04 14.05
CA GLY A 442 -46.92 -16.49 12.79
C GLY A 442 -46.43 -17.26 11.56
N GLU A 443 -47.23 -17.30 10.49
CA GLU A 443 -46.82 -17.90 9.20
C GLU A 443 -45.42 -17.48 8.70
N PRO A 444 -45.00 -16.20 8.73
CA PRO A 444 -43.66 -15.83 8.29
C PRO A 444 -42.54 -16.39 9.17
N ASP A 445 -42.77 -16.60 10.48
CA ASP A 445 -41.78 -17.16 11.40
C ASP A 445 -41.56 -18.67 11.19
N VAL A 446 -42.58 -19.36 10.66
CA VAL A 446 -42.59 -20.81 10.44
C VAL A 446 -42.24 -21.19 8.99
N GLN A 447 -42.62 -20.35 8.00
CA GLN A 447 -42.40 -20.60 6.57
C GLN A 447 -41.06 -20.10 6.01
N GLU A 448 -40.27 -19.34 6.78
CA GLU A 448 -39.13 -18.58 6.21
C GLU A 448 -38.06 -19.45 5.53
N LYS A 449 -38.01 -20.76 5.79
CA LYS A 449 -37.17 -21.71 5.05
C LYS A 449 -37.90 -23.03 4.86
N HIS A 450 -38.32 -23.34 3.64
CA HIS A 450 -38.72 -24.68 3.19
C HIS A 450 -37.57 -25.67 3.42
N THR A 451 -37.46 -26.19 4.64
CA THR A 451 -36.35 -27.05 5.03
C THR A 451 -36.91 -28.44 5.19
N GLU A 452 -36.70 -29.31 4.21
CA GLU A 452 -37.10 -30.73 4.28
C GLU A 452 -36.31 -31.53 5.34
N TYR A 453 -35.50 -30.85 6.14
CA TYR A 453 -34.54 -31.42 7.09
C TYR A 453 -34.80 -30.87 8.49
N TYR A 454 -34.70 -31.74 9.50
CA TYR A 454 -34.71 -31.36 10.91
C TYR A 454 -33.54 -32.04 11.63
N ILE A 455 -33.12 -31.46 12.75
CA ILE A 455 -31.98 -31.94 13.53
C ILE A 455 -32.49 -32.58 14.81
N MET A 456 -32.29 -33.88 14.93
CA MET A 456 -32.50 -34.61 16.18
C MET A 456 -31.29 -34.43 17.10
N VAL A 457 -31.54 -34.12 18.37
CA VAL A 457 -30.50 -33.98 19.39
C VAL A 457 -30.68 -35.08 20.43
N ASN A 458 -29.77 -36.05 20.41
CA ASN A 458 -29.72 -37.13 21.39
C ASN A 458 -28.73 -36.74 22.51
N GLY A 459 -29.16 -36.85 23.76
CA GLY A 459 -28.42 -36.39 24.94
C GLY A 459 -28.15 -37.48 25.95
#